data_AF-A0A4Q3Y6F1-F1
#
_entry.id   AF-A0A4Q3Y6F1-F1
#
_cell.length_a   1.000
_cell.length_b   1.000
_cell.length_c   1.000
_cell.angle_alpha   90.00
_cell.angle_beta   90.00
_cell.angle_gamma   90.00
#
_symmetry.space_group_name_H-M   'P 1'
#
loop_
_entity.id
_entity.type
_entity.pdbx_description
1 polymer ?
#
loop_
_entity_poly.entity_id
_entity_poly.type
_entity_poly.pdbx_seq_one_letter_code
_entity_poly.pdbx_strand_id
1 'polypeptide(L)'
;MLRLRGNAVLEHWLARIVIRFAWHLTSLTWVMIAILLLTVGTVRVDPTMAILGIFGVGFLVAGVFDMFISRGQHIGWPLLAATGTCLLAARSVAPPIYVVFY
;
A
#
# COMPACT_ATOMS: atom_id res chain seq x y z
N MET A 1 -4.09 41.04 9.49
CA MET A 1 -2.86 40.27 9.80
C MET A 1 -3.21 38.77 9.83
N LEU A 2 -3.14 38.07 8.70
CA LEU A 2 -3.47 36.63 8.56
C LEU A 2 -2.29 35.88 7.94
N ARG A 3 -1.14 35.84 8.63
CA ARG A 3 0.10 35.30 8.03
C ARG A 3 0.88 34.26 8.84
N LEU A 4 0.33 33.70 9.93
CA LEU A 4 1.17 32.93 10.87
C LEU A 4 0.60 31.59 11.37
N ARG A 5 -0.29 30.91 10.64
CA ARG A 5 -0.81 29.59 11.08
C ARG A 5 -0.71 28.42 10.10
N GLY A 6 -0.16 28.63 8.90
CA GLY A 6 -0.04 27.55 7.91
C GLY A 6 0.97 26.46 8.30
N ASN A 7 2.08 26.84 8.95
CA ASN A 7 3.22 25.94 9.16
C ASN A 7 3.36 25.43 10.60
N ALA A 8 2.52 25.85 11.54
CA ALA A 8 2.63 25.43 12.95
C ALA A 8 2.51 23.91 13.14
N VAL A 9 1.72 23.24 12.28
CA VAL A 9 1.63 21.77 12.24
C VAL A 9 2.96 21.14 11.79
N LEU A 10 3.63 21.76 10.81
CA LEU A 10 4.94 21.32 10.32
C LEU A 10 6.08 21.58 11.31
N GLU A 11 5.90 22.43 12.33
CA GLU A 11 6.91 22.62 13.38
C GLU A 11 7.04 21.37 14.26
N HIS A 12 5.97 20.56 14.36
CA HIS A 12 6.01 19.32 15.11
C HIS A 12 6.75 18.21 14.34
N TRP A 13 7.73 17.60 15.01
CA TRP A 13 8.60 16.59 14.41
C TRP A 13 7.82 15.36 13.92
N LEU A 14 6.79 14.95 14.68
CA LEU A 14 5.91 13.84 14.33
C LEU A 14 5.16 14.11 13.02
N ALA A 15 4.63 15.33 12.85
CA ALA A 15 3.90 15.71 11.64
C ALA A 15 4.78 15.62 10.39
N ARG A 16 6.05 16.04 10.50
CA ARG A 16 7.02 15.92 9.38
C ARG A 16 7.30 14.47 9.01
N ILE A 17 7.39 13.57 10.00
CA ILE A 17 7.59 12.13 9.76
C ILE A 17 6.36 11.53 9.08
N VAL A 18 5.17 11.77 9.62
CA VAL A 18 3.92 11.25 9.07
C VAL A 18 3.69 11.73 7.64
N ILE A 19 3.98 13.00 7.33
CA ILE A 19 3.82 13.54 5.98
C ILE A 19 4.81 12.91 5.00
N ARG A 20 6.08 12.73 5.38
CA ARG A 20 7.06 12.02 4.53
C ARG A 20 6.64 10.57 4.31
N PHE A 21 6.19 9.91 5.38
CA PHE A 21 5.70 8.54 5.30
C PHE A 21 4.50 8.43 4.35
N ALA A 22 3.51 9.31 4.51
CA ALA A 22 2.35 9.38 3.63
C ALA A 22 2.77 9.64 2.18
N TRP A 23 3.74 10.53 1.94
CA TRP A 23 4.27 10.78 0.61
C TRP A 23 4.89 9.53 -0.03
N HIS A 24 5.71 8.79 0.71
CA HIS A 24 6.31 7.55 0.22
C HIS A 24 5.26 6.47 -0.03
N LEU A 25 4.32 6.29 0.89
CA LEU A 25 3.25 5.30 0.77
C LEU A 25 2.34 5.59 -0.43
N THR A 26 2.00 6.86 -0.64
CA THR A 26 1.16 7.27 -1.78
C THR A 26 1.91 7.06 -3.09
N SER A 27 3.19 7.43 -3.15
CA SER A 27 4.03 7.19 -4.33
C SER A 27 4.16 5.70 -4.66
N LEU A 28 4.36 4.86 -3.64
CA LEU A 28 4.38 3.41 -3.80
C LEU A 28 3.05 2.87 -4.34
N THR A 29 1.93 3.38 -3.81
CA THR A 29 0.58 3.00 -4.27
C THR A 29 0.39 3.33 -5.75
N TRP A 30 0.87 4.50 -6.21
CA TRP A 30 0.82 4.84 -7.64
C TRP A 30 1.63 3.88 -8.51
N VAL A 31 2.82 3.48 -8.07
CA VAL A 31 3.62 2.47 -8.78
C VAL A 31 2.87 1.13 -8.83
N MET A 32 2.24 0.71 -7.74
CA MET A 32 1.44 -0.52 -7.69
C MET A 32 0.23 -0.47 -8.64
N ILE A 33 -0.46 0.68 -8.72
CA ILE A 33 -1.55 0.89 -9.68
C ILE A 33 -1.03 0.77 -11.11
N ALA A 34 0.11 1.38 -11.42
CA ALA A 34 0.71 1.27 -12.75
C ALA A 34 1.04 -0.19 -13.11
N ILE A 35 1.67 -0.94 -12.18
CA ILE A 35 1.96 -2.37 -12.35
C ILE A 35 0.67 -3.18 -12.55
N LEU A 36 -0.38 -2.88 -11.77
CA LEU A 36 -1.67 -3.55 -11.89
C LEU A 36 -2.30 -3.31 -13.27
N LEU A 37 -2.37 -2.06 -13.71
CA LEU A 37 -2.95 -1.71 -15.00
C LEU A 37 -2.17 -2.33 -16.16
N LEU A 38 -0.84 -2.34 -16.08
CA LEU A 38 0.00 -3.05 -17.05
C LEU A 38 -0.29 -4.55 -17.04
N THR A 39 -0.37 -5.17 -15.86
CA THR A 39 -0.59 -6.62 -15.73
C THR A 39 -1.94 -7.02 -16.30
N VAL A 40 -3.02 -6.35 -15.92
CA VAL A 40 -4.38 -6.66 -16.39
C VAL A 40 -4.57 -6.28 -17.86
N GLY A 41 -3.91 -5.20 -18.33
CA GLY A 41 -4.04 -4.73 -19.70
C GLY A 41 -3.22 -5.50 -20.72
N THR A 42 -2.15 -6.20 -20.31
CA THR A 42 -1.23 -6.89 -21.23
C THR A 42 -1.21 -8.40 -21.05
N VAL A 43 -1.41 -8.89 -19.83
CA VAL A 43 -1.35 -10.31 -19.50
C VAL A 43 -2.77 -10.81 -19.21
N ARG A 44 -3.15 -11.95 -19.78
CA ARG A 44 -4.42 -12.63 -19.47
C ARG A 44 -4.36 -13.28 -18.08
N VAL A 45 -4.28 -12.47 -17.04
CA VAL A 45 -4.38 -12.89 -15.64
C VAL A 45 -5.76 -12.52 -15.14
N ASP A 46 -6.33 -13.35 -14.26
CA ASP A 46 -7.52 -12.97 -13.52
C ASP A 46 -7.28 -11.63 -12.78
N PRO A 47 -8.11 -10.59 -13.04
CA PRO A 47 -7.92 -9.28 -12.44
C PRO A 47 -7.98 -9.31 -10.91
N THR A 48 -8.83 -10.15 -10.32
CA THR A 48 -8.97 -10.29 -8.87
C THR A 48 -7.67 -10.81 -8.26
N MET A 49 -7.10 -11.85 -8.85
CA MET A 49 -5.80 -12.39 -8.46
C MET A 49 -4.72 -11.31 -8.56
N ALA A 50 -4.63 -10.60 -9.69
CA ALA A 50 -3.65 -9.53 -9.88
C ALA A 50 -3.76 -8.43 -8.81
N ILE A 51 -4.97 -7.95 -8.52
CA ILE A 51 -5.24 -6.94 -7.48
C ILE A 51 -4.75 -7.45 -6.12
N LEU A 52 -5.24 -8.62 -5.68
CA LEU A 52 -4.92 -9.16 -4.35
C LEU A 52 -3.42 -9.45 -4.19
N GLY A 53 -2.76 -9.91 -5.25
CA GLY A 53 -1.32 -10.22 -5.22
C GLY A 53 -0.46 -8.96 -5.17
N ILE A 54 -0.69 -8.02 -6.10
CA ILE A 54 0.12 -6.79 -6.20
C ILE A 54 -0.06 -5.96 -4.93
N PHE A 55 -1.30 -5.74 -4.50
CA PHE A 55 -1.58 -4.99 -3.27
C PHE A 55 -1.16 -5.73 -2.00
N GLY A 56 -1.34 -7.05 -1.96
CA GLY A 56 -0.90 -7.89 -0.86
C GLY A 56 0.61 -7.83 -0.64
N VAL A 57 1.39 -8.11 -1.69
CA VAL A 57 2.86 -8.05 -1.64
C VAL A 57 3.34 -6.61 -1.37
N GLY A 58 2.79 -5.62 -2.06
CA GLY A 58 3.21 -4.22 -1.93
C GLY A 58 3.04 -3.68 -0.52
N PHE A 59 1.87 -3.87 0.10
CA PHE A 59 1.64 -3.42 1.47
C PHE A 59 2.37 -4.25 2.52
N LEU A 60 2.55 -5.56 2.30
CA LEU A 60 3.33 -6.39 3.21
C LEU A 60 4.79 -5.96 3.24
N VAL A 61 5.40 -5.77 2.06
CA VAL A 61 6.78 -5.29 1.93
C VAL A 61 6.91 -3.89 2.55
N ALA A 62 5.97 -2.98 2.28
CA ALA A 62 5.97 -1.65 2.87
C ALA A 62 5.87 -1.69 4.40
N GLY A 63 4.99 -2.51 4.96
CA GLY A 63 4.84 -2.68 6.40
C GLY A 63 6.10 -3.28 7.04
N VAL A 64 6.68 -4.32 6.45
CA VAL A 64 7.93 -4.93 6.93
C VAL A 64 9.09 -3.93 6.85
N PHE A 65 9.18 -3.16 5.78
CA PHE A 65 10.20 -2.13 5.62
C PHE A 65 10.04 -0.99 6.65
N ASP A 66 8.81 -0.54 6.90
CA ASP A 66 8.50 0.45 7.94
C ASP A 66 8.86 -0.08 9.34
N MET A 67 8.62 -1.37 9.61
CA MET A 67 9.02 -2.02 10.87
C MET A 67 10.53 -1.95 11.09
N PHE A 68 11.34 -2.26 10.06
CA PHE A 68 12.80 -2.24 10.16
C PHE A 68 13.36 -0.82 10.32
N ILE A 69 12.83 0.15 9.56
CA ILE A 69 13.30 1.54 9.64
C ILE A 69 12.88 2.21 10.95
N SER A 70 11.64 2.00 11.38
CA SER A 70 11.11 2.60 12.61
C SER A 70 11.52 1.86 13.87
N ARG A 71 12.24 0.73 13.76
CA ARG A 71 12.52 -0.21 14.87
C ARG A 71 11.25 -0.58 15.64
N GLY A 72 10.12 -0.69 14.94
CA GLY A 72 8.82 -1.00 15.52
C GLY A 72 8.15 0.14 16.30
N GLN A 73 8.73 1.35 16.35
CA GLN A 73 8.15 2.49 17.08
C GLN A 73 7.03 3.20 16.33
N HIS A 74 6.85 2.92 15.03
CA HIS A 74 5.83 3.57 14.21
C HIS A 74 4.55 2.74 14.13
N ILE A 75 3.40 3.31 14.50
CA ILE A 75 2.11 2.57 14.54
C ILE A 75 1.62 2.18 13.12
N GLY A 76 2.26 2.67 12.05
CA GLY A 76 1.89 2.36 10.67
C GLY A 76 2.23 0.94 10.22
N TRP A 77 3.35 0.37 10.67
CA TRP A 77 3.85 -0.92 10.19
C TRP A 77 2.89 -2.11 10.40
N PRO A 78 2.22 -2.29 11.56
CA PRO A 78 1.36 -3.45 11.78
C PRO A 78 0.12 -3.38 10.91
N LEU A 79 -0.44 -2.19 10.68
CA LEU A 79 -1.62 -2.01 9.84
C LEU A 79 -1.31 -2.35 8.38
N LEU A 80 -0.16 -1.93 7.87
CA LEU A 80 0.28 -2.21 6.50
C LEU A 80 0.60 -3.70 6.31
N ALA A 81 1.34 -4.28 7.25
CA ALA A 81 1.66 -5.70 7.22
C ALA A 81 0.39 -6.57 7.34
N ALA A 82 -0.54 -6.21 8.21
CA ALA A 82 -1.84 -6.89 8.34
C ALA A 82 -2.66 -6.79 7.05
N THR A 83 -2.74 -5.60 6.45
CA THR A 83 -3.45 -5.40 5.18
C THR A 83 -2.85 -6.29 4.08
N GLY A 84 -1.53 -6.29 3.93
CA GLY A 84 -0.84 -7.13 2.96
C GLY A 84 -1.08 -8.62 3.19
N THR A 85 -0.99 -9.06 4.45
CA THR A 85 -1.23 -10.47 4.84
C THR A 85 -2.68 -10.89 4.56
N CYS A 86 -3.67 -10.07 4.91
CA CYS A 86 -5.08 -10.35 4.65
C CYS A 86 -5.38 -10.47 3.15
N LEU A 87 -4.80 -9.60 2.32
CA LEU A 87 -4.98 -9.67 0.86
C LEU A 87 -4.34 -10.93 0.27
N LEU A 88 -3.17 -11.34 0.74
CA LEU A 88 -2.52 -12.57 0.32
C LEU A 88 -3.29 -13.83 0.79
N ALA A 89 -3.79 -13.81 2.02
CA ALA A 89 -4.66 -14.87 2.53
C ALA A 89 -5.95 -14.97 1.68
N ALA A 90 -6.60 -13.84 1.39
CA ALA A 90 -7.77 -13.81 0.51
C ALA A 90 -7.46 -14.35 -0.88
N ARG A 91 -6.28 -14.02 -1.44
CA ARG A 91 -5.83 -14.57 -2.74
C ARG A 91 -5.70 -16.08 -2.72
N SER A 92 -5.23 -16.66 -1.61
CA SER A 92 -5.05 -18.11 -1.48
C SER A 92 -6.37 -18.88 -1.35
N VAL A 93 -7.44 -18.20 -0.92
CA VAL A 93 -8.78 -18.79 -0.72
C VAL A 93 -9.71 -18.48 -1.90
N ALA A 94 -9.42 -17.43 -2.68
CA ALA A 94 -10.24 -17.05 -3.83
C ALA A 94 -10.29 -18.19 -4.86
N PRO A 95 -11.49 -18.72 -5.18
CA PRO A 95 -11.59 -19.74 -6.22
C PRO A 95 -11.18 -19.13 -7.56
N PRO A 96 -10.50 -19.89 -8.46
CA PRO A 96 -10.29 -19.43 -9.82
C PRO A 96 -11.67 -19.23 -10.43
N ILE A 97 -12.04 -17.97 -10.72
CA ILE A 97 -13.27 -17.69 -11.46
C ILE A 97 -13.02 -18.24 -12.85
N TYR A 98 -13.61 -19.40 -13.16
CA TYR A 98 -13.70 -19.88 -14.52
C TYR A 98 -14.45 -18.81 -15.30
N VAL A 99 -13.72 -18.05 -16.12
CA VAL A 99 -14.34 -17.15 -17.10
C VAL A 99 -15.10 -18.05 -18.06
N VAL A 100 -16.39 -18.24 -17.82
CA VAL A 100 -17.29 -18.80 -18.82
C VAL A 100 -17.42 -17.72 -19.88
N PHE A 101 -16.62 -17.85 -20.94
CA PHE A 101 -16.81 -17.09 -22.16
C PHE A 101 -18.13 -17.56 -22.79
N TYR A 102 -19.16 -16.72 -22.77
CA TYR A 102 -20.34 -16.82 -23.64
C TYR A 102 -20.12 -15.94 -24.87
#